data_AF-A0A380G3F8-F1
#
_entry.id   AF-A0A380G3F8-F1
#
_cell.length_a   1.000
_cell.length_b   1.000
_cell.length_c   1.000
_cell.angle_alpha   90.00
_cell.angle_beta   90.00
_cell.angle_gamma   90.00
#
_symmetry.space_group_name_H-M   'P 1'
#
loop_
_entity.id
_entity.type
_entity.pdbx_description
1 polymer ?
#
loop_
_entity_poly.entity_id
_entity_poly.type
_entity_poly.pdbx_seq_one_letter_code
_entity_poly.pdbx_strand_id
1 'polypeptide(L)' 'MSNHNEYSYVNPNKLSLEWECFIISKSDMLLDGVPCELINSWMDKDIIQPFSIKDNEINFKTKDVWKALNTQNWYNAHSN' A
#
# COMPACT_ATOMS: atom_id res chain seq x y z
N MET A 1 7.39 30.68 -3.08
CA MET A 1 7.76 29.34 -2.59
C MET A 1 6.73 28.37 -3.15
N SER A 2 7.03 27.77 -4.30
CA SER A 2 6.12 26.80 -4.92
C SER A 2 6.40 25.45 -4.30
N ASN A 3 5.72 25.13 -3.19
CA ASN A 3 5.72 23.77 -2.64
C ASN A 3 4.93 22.89 -3.62
N HIS A 4 5.60 22.44 -4.67
CA HIS A 4 5.13 21.31 -5.46
C HIS A 4 5.24 20.10 -4.54
N ASN A 5 4.16 19.76 -3.83
CA ASN A 5 4.04 18.44 -3.23
C ASN A 5 4.08 17.43 -4.39
N GLU A 6 5.27 16.92 -4.69
CA GLU A 6 5.48 15.91 -5.71
C GLU A 6 4.87 14.60 -5.22
N TYR A 7 3.59 14.42 -5.53
CA TYR A 7 2.91 13.15 -5.31
C TYR A 7 3.48 12.12 -6.27
N SER A 8 3.90 10.99 -5.71
CA SER A 8 4.31 9.80 -6.46
C SER A 8 3.11 8.87 -6.62
N TYR A 9 2.97 8.27 -7.81
CA TYR A 9 1.84 7.43 -8.18
C TYR A 9 2.27 6.00 -8.48
N VAL A 10 1.51 5.04 -7.99
CA VAL A 10 1.64 3.61 -8.31
C VAL A 10 0.58 3.27 -9.35
N ASN A 11 0.97 2.56 -10.42
CA ASN A 11 0.02 2.04 -11.40
C ASN A 11 -0.41 0.63 -10.96
N PRO A 12 -1.67 0.41 -10.52
CA PRO A 12 -2.12 -0.90 -10.05
C PRO A 12 -2.03 -1.99 -11.12
N ASN A 13 -2.12 -1.64 -12.40
CA ASN A 13 -2.04 -2.60 -13.51
C ASN A 13 -0.61 -3.13 -13.76
N LYS A 14 0.40 -2.57 -13.10
CA LYS A 14 1.78 -3.07 -13.15
C LYS A 14 2.13 -4.00 -11.98
N LEU A 15 1.23 -4.13 -11.02
CA LEU A 15 1.38 -5.00 -9.86
C LEU A 15 0.97 -6.43 -10.23
N SER A 16 1.77 -7.41 -9.79
CA SER A 16 1.55 -8.84 -9.97
C SER A 16 1.15 -9.57 -8.68
N LEU A 17 0.79 -8.82 -7.63
CA LEU A 17 0.18 -9.35 -6.40
C LEU A 17 -0.94 -10.38 -6.67
N GLU A 18 -1.00 -11.43 -5.86
CA GLU A 18 -2.01 -12.48 -5.96
C GLU A 18 -3.39 -12.02 -5.47
N TRP A 19 -4.18 -11.45 -6.38
CA TRP A 19 -5.51 -10.89 -6.07
C TRP A 19 -6.57 -11.92 -5.68
N GLU A 20 -6.34 -13.19 -6.00
CA GLU A 20 -7.23 -14.30 -5.68
C GLU A 20 -7.05 -14.83 -4.24
N CYS A 21 -5.92 -14.48 -3.60
CA CYS A 21 -5.63 -14.86 -2.22
C CYS A 21 -6.45 -14.03 -1.23
N PHE A 22 -6.71 -14.57 -0.04
CA PHE A 22 -7.49 -13.85 0.98
C PHE A 22 -6.65 -12.78 1.70
N ILE A 23 -5.35 -13.05 1.86
CA ILE A 23 -4.39 -12.18 2.52
C ILE A 23 -3.18 -11.92 1.61
N ILE A 24 -2.61 -10.73 1.76
CA ILE A 24 -1.32 -10.32 1.18
C ILE A 24 -0.47 -9.77 2.32
N SER A 25 0.81 -10.11 2.33
CA SER A 25 1.75 -9.59 3.33
C SER A 25 2.29 -8.21 2.95
N LYS A 26 2.73 -7.42 3.93
CA LYS A 26 3.41 -6.13 3.67
C LYS A 26 4.66 -6.36 2.81
N SER A 27 5.39 -7.44 3.08
CA SER A 27 6.57 -7.83 2.32
C SER A 27 6.25 -8.13 0.85
N ASP A 28 5.16 -8.85 0.54
CA ASP A 28 4.73 -9.09 -0.85
C ASP A 28 4.43 -7.78 -1.58
N MET A 29 3.76 -6.85 -0.91
CA MET A 29 3.46 -5.53 -1.48
C MET A 29 4.75 -4.74 -1.81
N LEU A 30 5.72 -4.76 -0.90
CA LEU A 30 7.02 -4.11 -1.11
C LEU A 30 7.79 -4.75 -2.26
N LEU A 31 7.80 -6.09 -2.34
CA LEU A 31 8.47 -6.84 -3.40
C LEU A 31 7.85 -6.57 -4.78
N ASP A 32 6.54 -6.41 -4.84
CA ASP A 32 5.80 -6.13 -6.07
C ASP A 32 5.84 -4.63 -6.47
N GLY A 33 6.48 -3.77 -5.65
CA GLY A 33 6.74 -2.38 -5.98
C GLY A 33 5.73 -1.37 -5.42
N VAL A 34 4.93 -1.76 -4.42
CA VAL A 34 4.15 -0.81 -3.62
C VAL A 34 5.08 -0.13 -2.60
N PRO A 35 5.29 1.20 -2.67
CA PRO A 35 6.23 1.88 -1.79
C PRO A 35 5.79 1.85 -0.32
N CYS A 36 6.76 1.77 0.60
CA CYS A 36 6.49 1.70 2.03
C CYS A 36 5.70 2.92 2.52
N GLU A 37 6.01 4.10 1.98
CA GLU A 37 5.34 5.37 2.26
C GLU A 37 3.86 5.32 1.87
N LEU A 38 3.52 4.66 0.76
CA LEU A 38 2.13 4.48 0.35
C LEU A 38 1.38 3.57 1.32
N ILE A 39 1.99 2.43 1.68
CA ILE A 39 1.42 1.48 2.64
C ILE A 39 1.20 2.16 4.00
N ASN A 40 2.20 2.87 4.50
CA ASN A 40 2.10 3.61 5.75
C ASN A 40 1.01 4.69 5.66
N SER A 41 0.93 5.43 4.55
CA SER A 41 -0.14 6.43 4.36
C SER A 41 -1.54 5.84 4.38
N TRP A 42 -1.71 4.60 3.91
CA TRP A 42 -2.99 3.91 4.00
C TRP A 42 -3.31 3.49 5.44
N MET A 43 -2.31 3.02 6.19
CA MET A 43 -2.48 2.65 7.60
C MET A 43 -2.79 3.88 8.48
N ASP A 44 -2.04 4.98 8.31
CA ASP A 44 -2.21 6.21 9.09
C ASP A 44 -3.57 6.88 8.87
N LYS A 45 -4.17 6.66 7.69
CA LYS A 45 -5.49 7.18 7.32
C LYS A 45 -6.62 6.16 7.52
N ASP A 46 -6.36 5.01 8.14
CA ASP A 46 -7.34 3.93 8.32
C ASP A 46 -7.98 3.41 7.01
N ILE A 47 -7.26 3.51 5.88
CA ILE A 47 -7.74 3.02 4.58
C ILE A 47 -7.56 1.51 4.47
N ILE A 48 -6.45 0.99 4.99
CA ILE A 48 -6.25 -0.44 5.24
C ILE A 48 -5.90 -0.63 6.71
N GLN A 49 -6.27 -1.77 7.28
CA GLN A 49 -5.93 -2.14 8.64
C GLN A 49 -5.25 -3.52 8.65
N PRO A 50 -4.24 -3.73 9.52
CA PRO A 50 -3.67 -5.06 9.75
C PRO A 50 -4.78 -6.09 10.02
N PHE A 51 -4.80 -7.16 9.23
CA PHE A 51 -5.71 -8.28 9.43
C PHE A 51 -5.12 -9.29 10.43
N SER A 52 -3.83 -9.56 10.32
CA SER A 52 -3.09 -10.43 11.24
C SER A 52 -1.61 -10.07 11.27
N ILE A 53 -0.95 -10.40 12.38
CA ILE A 53 0.51 -10.31 12.52
C ILE A 53 1.02 -11.70 12.88
N LYS A 54 1.93 -12.24 12.07
CA LYS A 54 2.52 -13.57 12.28
C LYS A 54 3.99 -13.50 11.92
N ASP A 55 4.87 -14.02 12.76
CA ASP A 55 6.32 -14.04 12.52
C ASP A 55 6.91 -12.65 12.18
N ASN A 56 6.41 -11.60 12.87
CA ASN A 56 6.70 -10.18 12.62
C ASN A 56 6.26 -9.63 11.25
N GLU A 57 5.51 -10.41 10.48
CA GLU A 57 4.94 -9.99 9.20
C GLU A 57 3.50 -9.48 9.39
N ILE A 58 3.20 -8.31 8.83
CA ILE A 58 1.85 -7.74 8.83
C ILE A 58 1.12 -8.22 7.57
N ASN A 59 -0.06 -8.80 7.75
CA ASN A 59 -0.90 -9.24 6.66
C ASN A 59 -2.14 -8.37 6.56
N PHE A 60 -2.56 -8.07 5.33
CA PHE A 60 -3.76 -7.30 5.02
C PHE A 60 -4.74 -8.17 4.24
N LYS A 61 -6.03 -7.84 4.28
CA LYS A 61 -6.98 -8.48 3.36
C LYS A 61 -6.71 -7.98 1.95
N THR A 62 -6.55 -8.90 1.02
CA THR A 62 -6.27 -8.61 -0.39
C THR A 62 -7.26 -7.62 -1.00
N LYS A 63 -8.56 -7.77 -0.68
CA LYS A 63 -9.61 -6.86 -1.14
C LYS A 63 -9.44 -5.42 -0.65
N ASP A 64 -8.90 -5.21 0.54
CA ASP A 64 -8.73 -3.89 1.12
C ASP A 64 -7.54 -3.19 0.46
N VAL A 65 -6.45 -3.94 0.20
CA VAL A 65 -5.30 -3.48 -0.58
C VAL A 65 -5.71 -3.14 -2.02
N TRP A 66 -6.47 -4.00 -2.69
CA TRP A 66 -6.99 -3.74 -4.04
C TRP A 66 -7.83 -2.46 -4.07
N LYS A 67 -8.73 -2.28 -3.10
CA LYS A 67 -9.55 -1.07 -2.99
C LYS A 67 -8.69 0.17 -2.75
N ALA A 68 -7.71 0.10 -1.87
CA ALA A 68 -6.79 1.20 -1.58
C ALA A 68 -6.00 1.61 -2.83
N LEU A 69 -5.48 0.64 -3.58
CA LEU A 69 -4.81 0.88 -4.86
C LEU A 69 -5.70 1.51 -5.92
N ASN A 70 -7.01 1.23 -5.92
CA ASN A 70 -7.92 1.83 -6.90
C ASN A 70 -8.50 3.19 -6.45
N THR A 71 -8.21 3.64 -5.22
CA THR A 71 -8.81 4.85 -4.64
C THR A 71 -7.80 5.90 -4.15
N GLN A 72 -6.66 5.46 -3.64
CA GLN A 72 -5.53 6.32 -3.24
C GLN A 72 -4.20 5.67 -3.63
N ASN A 73 -3.89 5.60 -4.92
CA ASN A 73 -2.62 5.05 -5.43
C ASN A 73 -1.44 6.02 -5.38
N TRP A 74 -1.52 7.06 -4.56
CA TRP A 74 -0.51 8.11 -4.49
C TRP A 74 -0.10 8.40 -3.05
N TYR A 75 1.15 8.82 -2.90
CA TYR A 75 1.77 9.14 -1.63
C TYR A 75 2.68 10.37 -1.77
N ASN A 76 2.98 11.02 -0.65
CA ASN A 76 3.95 12.10 -0.60
C ASN A 76 5.30 11.54 -0.14
N ALA A 77 6.29 11.57 -1.03
CA ALA A 77 7.64 11.04 -0.79
C ALA A 77 8.43 11.79 0.30
N HIS A 78 7.93 12.93 0.78
CA HIS A 78 8.56 13.75 1.82
C HIS A 78 7.92 13.62 3.21
N SER A 79 7.02 12.64 3.40
CA SER A 79 6.38 12.41 4.69
C SER A 79 7.35 11.62 5.58
N ASN A 80 8.19 12.33 6.33
CA ASN A 80 9.05 11.79 7.39
C ASN A 80 8.26 11.53 8.67
#